data_AF-A0A2E4SZK3-F1
#
_entry.id   AF-A0A2E4SZK3-F1
#
_cell.length_a   1.000
_cell.length_b   1.000
_cell.length_c   1.000
_cell.angle_alpha   90.00
_cell.angle_beta   90.00
_cell.angle_gamma   90.00
#
_symmetry.space_group_name_H-M   'P 1'
#
loop_
_entity.id
_entity.type
_entity.pdbx_description
1 polymer ?
#
loop_
_entity_poly.entity_id
_entity_poly.type
_entity_poly.pdbx_seq_one_letter_code
_entity_poly.pdbx_strand_id
1 'polypeptide(L)'
;VRFDPATKPGVSNLLSILGSATGQTPATAAGGIERYGDLKAATAEAVISLLRPVQDRYHELAADPAETDRLLALGADKARSVASATLGRVRDNLGLLSR
;
A
#
# COMPACT_ATOMS: atom_id res chain seq x y z
N VAL A 1 -3.59 5.67 27.91
CA VAL A 1 -3.02 6.19 26.64
C VAL A 1 -4.09 7.01 25.91
N ARG A 2 -3.76 8.14 25.25
CA ARG A 2 -4.76 8.94 24.51
C ARG A 2 -4.20 9.53 23.22
N PHE A 3 -5.08 9.75 22.24
CA PHE A 3 -4.77 10.47 21.01
C PHE A 3 -4.78 11.99 21.27
N ASP A 4 -3.60 12.61 21.18
CA ASP A 4 -3.37 14.04 21.30
C ASP A 4 -2.07 14.39 20.55
N PRO A 5 -2.15 14.75 19.26
CA PRO A 5 -0.96 15.04 18.45
C PRO A 5 -0.13 16.21 18.97
N ALA A 6 -0.75 17.19 19.63
CA ALA A 6 -0.07 18.40 20.09
C ALA A 6 0.78 18.13 21.33
N THR A 7 0.23 17.43 22.33
CA THR A 7 0.93 17.22 23.61
C THR A 7 1.59 15.84 23.73
N LYS A 8 1.17 14.87 22.89
CA LYS A 8 1.68 13.48 22.92
C LYS A 8 1.96 12.95 21.51
N PRO A 9 2.79 13.62 20.69
CA PRO A 9 2.98 13.27 19.28
C PRO A 9 3.40 11.81 19.05
N GLY A 10 4.32 11.27 19.85
CA GLY A 10 4.77 9.88 19.69
C GLY A 10 3.70 8.84 20.03
N VAL A 11 2.89 9.08 21.07
CA VAL A 11 1.77 8.21 21.44
C VAL A 11 0.68 8.28 20.37
N SER A 12 0.38 9.48 19.89
CA SER A 12 -0.62 9.70 18.84
C SER A 12 -0.22 9.05 17.53
N ASN A 13 1.07 9.10 17.18
CA ASN A 13 1.57 8.39 16.00
C ASN A 13 1.40 6.87 16.12
N LEU A 14 1.76 6.28 17.26
CA LEU A 14 1.57 4.83 17.48
C LEU A 14 0.10 4.42 17.45
N LEU A 15 -0.80 5.25 17.99
CA LEU A 15 -2.24 5.03 17.91
C LEU A 15 -2.77 5.16 16.49
N SER A 16 -2.24 6.09 15.69
CA SER A 16 -2.55 6.18 14.26
C SER A 16 -2.11 4.93 13.51
N ILE A 17 -0.88 4.47 13.72
CA ILE A 17 -0.37 3.24 13.09
C ILE A 17 -1.20 2.04 13.50
N LEU A 18 -1.47 1.88 14.81
CA LEU A 18 -2.30 0.79 15.33
C LEU A 18 -3.69 0.82 14.70
N GLY A 19 -4.36 1.97 14.70
CA GLY A 19 -5.67 2.14 14.08
C GLY A 19 -5.67 1.82 12.58
N SER A 20 -4.69 2.33 11.83
CA SER A 20 -4.56 2.00 10.40
C SER A 20 -4.34 0.51 10.15
N ALA A 21 -3.54 -0.16 10.98
CA ALA A 21 -3.26 -1.58 10.85
C ALA A 21 -4.45 -2.47 11.26
N THR A 22 -5.34 -2.00 12.15
CA THR A 22 -6.51 -2.74 12.61
C THR A 22 -7.84 -2.29 12.00
N GLY A 23 -7.83 -1.29 11.11
CA GLY A 23 -9.05 -0.73 10.50
C GLY A 23 -9.89 0.11 11.48
N GLN A 24 -9.27 0.69 12.50
CA GLN A 24 -9.91 1.48 13.55
C GLN A 24 -9.43 2.93 13.55
N THR A 25 -10.19 3.82 14.19
CA THR A 25 -9.72 5.20 14.45
C THR A 25 -8.64 5.20 15.54
N PRO A 26 -7.72 6.19 15.57
CA PRO A 26 -6.70 6.28 16.63
C PRO A 26 -7.30 6.38 18.04
N ALA A 27 -8.47 7.02 18.17
CA ALA A 27 -9.18 7.12 19.45
C ALA A 27 -9.74 5.77 19.90
N THR A 28 -10.33 4.99 18.98
CA THR A 28 -10.81 3.63 19.25
C THR A 28 -9.65 2.69 19.58
N ALA A 29 -8.54 2.78 18.85
CA ALA A 29 -7.34 1.98 19.07
C ALA A 29 -6.67 2.24 20.43
N ALA A 30 -6.95 3.39 21.07
CA ALA A 30 -6.47 3.69 22.42
C ALA A 30 -7.27 2.99 23.52
N GLY A 31 -8.45 2.47 23.20
CA GLY A 31 -9.37 1.86 24.15
C GLY A 31 -8.72 0.69 24.91
N GLY A 32 -8.79 0.71 26.23
CA GLY A 32 -8.26 -0.36 27.09
C GLY A 32 -6.74 -0.39 27.24
N ILE A 33 -5.99 0.52 26.60
CA ILE A 33 -4.53 0.57 26.71
C ILE A 33 -4.12 1.64 27.74
N GLU A 34 -3.49 1.20 28.82
CA GLU A 34 -3.07 2.10 29.90
C GLU A 34 -1.57 2.42 29.83
N ARG A 35 -0.72 1.43 29.51
CA ARG A 35 0.75 1.57 29.53
C ARG A 35 1.34 1.71 28.13
N TYR A 36 2.45 2.44 28.02
CA TYR A 36 3.15 2.64 26.74
C TYR A 36 3.83 1.38 26.21
N GLY A 37 4.23 0.46 27.10
CA GLY A 37 4.74 -0.85 26.69
C GLY A 37 3.69 -1.65 25.92
N ASP A 38 2.46 -1.69 26.46
CA ASP A 38 1.34 -2.41 25.84
C ASP A 38 0.94 -1.77 24.49
N LEU A 39 0.94 -0.43 24.40
CA LEU A 39 0.74 0.27 23.13
C LEU A 39 1.76 -0.16 22.07
N LYS A 40 3.06 -0.12 22.41
CA LYS A 40 4.14 -0.48 21.47
C LYS A 40 4.01 -1.94 21.01
N ALA A 41 3.73 -2.85 21.95
CA ALA A 41 3.56 -4.27 21.64
C ALA A 41 2.35 -4.49 20.72
N ALA A 42 1.20 -3.88 21.03
CA ALA A 42 0.00 -3.98 20.22
C ALA A 42 0.21 -3.39 18.81
N THR A 43 0.85 -2.23 18.69
CA THR A 43 1.18 -1.63 17.39
C THR A 43 2.12 -2.54 16.59
N ALA A 44 3.16 -3.11 17.22
CA ALA A 44 4.10 -3.99 16.54
C ALA A 44 3.39 -5.25 15.99
N GLU A 45 2.59 -5.92 16.82
CA GLU A 45 1.87 -7.12 16.42
C GLU A 45 0.86 -6.84 15.29
N ALA A 46 0.12 -5.73 15.38
CA ALA A 46 -0.82 -5.32 14.33
C ALA A 46 -0.10 -5.06 12.99
N VAL A 47 1.06 -4.38 13.00
CA VAL A 47 1.84 -4.14 11.79
C VAL A 47 2.41 -5.43 11.21
N ILE A 48 2.94 -6.32 12.05
CA ILE A 48 3.44 -7.63 11.62
C ILE A 48 2.32 -8.43 10.95
N SER A 49 1.16 -8.52 11.61
CA SER A 49 0.00 -9.24 11.08
C SER A 49 -0.52 -8.65 9.77
N LEU A 50 -0.55 -7.32 9.65
CA LEU A 50 -0.95 -6.62 8.42
C LEU A 50 0.02 -6.91 7.26
N LEU A 51 1.32 -6.87 7.51
CA LEU A 51 2.34 -6.99 6.46
C LEU A 51 2.63 -8.43 6.05
N ARG A 52 2.39 -9.41 6.92
CA ARG A 52 2.64 -10.83 6.65
C ARG A 52 2.07 -11.32 5.30
N PRO A 53 0.77 -11.16 4.97
CA PRO A 53 0.26 -11.63 3.69
C PRO A 53 0.88 -10.91 2.48
N VAL A 54 1.30 -9.65 2.63
CA VAL A 54 2.00 -8.90 1.57
C VAL A 54 3.39 -9.47 1.35
N GLN A 55 4.12 -9.78 2.43
CA GLN A 55 5.44 -10.42 2.37
C GLN A 55 5.36 -11.82 1.77
N ASP A 56 4.37 -12.62 2.19
CA ASP A 56 4.14 -13.96 1.64
C ASP A 56 3.89 -13.88 0.13
N ARG A 57 2.99 -12.99 -0.31
CA ARG A 57 2.69 -12.81 -1.74
C ARG A 57 3.88 -12.29 -2.54
N TYR A 58 4.68 -11.39 -1.95
CA TYR A 58 5.92 -10.93 -2.55
C TYR A 58 6.90 -12.09 -2.76
N HIS A 59 7.10 -12.93 -1.75
CA HIS A 59 8.01 -14.07 -1.84
C HIS A 59 7.53 -15.12 -2.85
N GLU A 60 6.22 -15.40 -2.93
CA GLU A 60 5.65 -16.25 -3.98
C GLU A 60 6.00 -15.75 -5.39
N LEU A 61 5.79 -14.45 -5.66
CA LEU A 61 6.08 -13.84 -6.97
C LEU A 61 7.58 -13.78 -7.25
N ALA A 62 8.39 -13.43 -6.25
CA ALA A 62 9.85 -13.36 -6.39
C ALA A 62 10.47 -14.74 -6.66
N ALA A 63 9.85 -15.82 -6.15
CA ALA A 63 10.27 -17.19 -6.42
C ALA A 63 9.89 -17.68 -7.84
N ASP A 64 8.98 -17.00 -8.54
CA ASP A 64 8.58 -17.28 -9.92
C ASP A 64 8.74 -16.04 -10.84
N PRO A 65 9.98 -15.77 -11.31
CA PRO A 65 10.23 -14.67 -12.24
C PRO A 65 9.45 -14.80 -13.57
N ALA A 66 9.20 -16.03 -14.04
CA ALA A 66 8.51 -16.25 -15.31
C ALA A 66 7.03 -15.84 -15.24
N GLU A 67 6.35 -16.15 -14.12
CA GLU A 67 5.00 -15.67 -13.88
C GLU A 67 4.97 -14.14 -13.75
N THR A 68 5.96 -13.55 -13.08
CA THR A 68 6.09 -12.08 -12.98
C THR A 68 6.23 -11.44 -14.37
N ASP A 69 7.09 -11.98 -15.24
CA ASP A 69 7.26 -11.51 -16.62
C ASP A 69 5.96 -11.65 -17.43
N ARG A 70 5.25 -12.77 -17.27
CA ARG A 70 3.95 -12.98 -17.92
C ARG A 70 2.91 -11.94 -17.50
N LEU A 71 2.83 -11.61 -16.21
CA LEU A 71 1.93 -10.59 -15.70
C LEU A 71 2.30 -9.18 -16.21
N LEU A 72 3.60 -8.88 -16.29
CA LEU A 72 4.09 -7.62 -16.86
C LEU A 72 3.76 -7.50 -18.35
N ALA A 73 3.94 -8.57 -19.14
CA ALA A 73 3.58 -8.60 -20.55
C ALA A 73 2.07 -8.33 -20.76
N LEU A 74 1.21 -8.97 -19.97
CA LEU A 74 -0.22 -8.71 -19.99
C LEU A 74 -0.56 -7.24 -19.66
N GLY A 75 0.12 -6.66 -18.68
CA GLY A 75 -0.01 -5.25 -18.34
C GLY A 75 0.43 -4.33 -19.48
N ALA A 76 1.55 -4.66 -20.13
CA ALA A 76 2.09 -3.92 -21.26
C ALA A 76 1.14 -3.92 -22.46
N ASP A 77 0.50 -5.06 -22.77
CA ASP A 77 -0.48 -5.16 -23.85
C ASP A 77 -1.72 -4.30 -23.58
N LYS A 78 -2.25 -4.34 -22.35
CA LYS A 78 -3.37 -3.48 -21.92
C LYS A 78 -2.99 -1.99 -22.04
N ALA A 79 -1.83 -1.62 -21.53
CA ALA A 79 -1.33 -0.25 -21.60
C ALA A 79 -1.14 0.20 -23.06
N ARG A 80 -0.59 -0.67 -23.91
CA ARG A 80 -0.36 -0.40 -25.33
C ARG A 80 -1.67 -0.20 -26.07
N SER A 81 -2.71 -0.97 -25.77
CA SER A 81 -4.05 -0.79 -26.36
C SER A 81 -4.57 0.64 -26.14
N VAL A 82 -4.50 1.13 -24.90
CA VAL A 82 -4.96 2.48 -24.53
C VAL A 82 -4.05 3.56 -25.11
N ALA A 83 -2.74 3.41 -24.94
CA ALA A 83 -1.76 4.41 -25.37
C ALA A 83 -1.72 4.57 -26.89
N SER A 84 -1.86 3.49 -27.65
CA SER A 84 -1.84 3.51 -29.11
C SER A 84 -2.95 4.38 -29.70
N ALA A 85 -4.15 4.37 -29.10
CA ALA A 85 -5.25 5.22 -29.55
C ALA A 85 -4.92 6.72 -29.42
N THR A 86 -4.29 7.10 -28.30
CA THR A 86 -3.86 8.48 -28.08
C THR A 86 -2.70 8.87 -28.99
N LEU A 87 -1.71 7.99 -29.14
CA LEU A 87 -0.58 8.22 -30.03
C LEU A 87 -1.02 8.31 -31.50
N GLY A 88 -2.03 7.55 -31.91
CA GLY A 88 -2.66 7.66 -33.23
C GLY A 88 -3.19 9.07 -33.50
N ARG A 89 -4.06 9.59 -32.62
CA ARG A 89 -4.58 10.96 -32.74
C ARG A 89 -3.49 12.02 -32.78
N VAL A 90 -2.44 11.85 -31.98
CA VAL A 90 -1.28 12.76 -31.98
C VAL A 90 -0.57 12.72 -33.33
N ARG A 91 -0.32 11.53 -33.90
CA ARG A 91 0.33 11.38 -35.20
C ARG A 91 -0.50 12.00 -36.32
N ASP A 92 -1.81 11.74 -36.34
CA ASP A 92 -2.73 12.30 -37.32
C ASP A 92 -2.72 13.83 -37.29
N ASN A 93 -2.80 14.43 -36.10
CA ASN A 93 -2.78 15.88 -35.91
C ASN A 93 -1.43 16.54 -36.27
N LEU A 94 -0.33 15.80 -36.15
CA LEU A 94 1.00 16.27 -36.54
C LEU A 94 1.32 16.01 -38.02
N GLY A 95 0.45 15.32 -38.76
CA GLY A 95 0.71 14.91 -40.14
C GLY A 95 1.76 13.81 -40.29
N LEU A 96 2.02 13.04 -39.22
CA LEU A 96 2.93 11.90 -39.25
C LEU A 96 2.21 10.67 -39.81
N LEU A 97 2.92 9.87 -40.62
CA LEU A 97 2.39 8.60 -41.10
C LEU A 97 2.10 7.65 -39.93
N SER A 98 0.92 7.03 -39.94
CA SER A 98 0.60 5.92 -39.06
C SER A 98 1.53 4.73 -39.37
N ARG A 99 1.87 3.97 -38.33
CA ARG A 99 2.69 2.76 -38.48
C ARG A 99 1.81 1.57 -38.82
#